data_AF-A0A353CYI8-F1
#
_entry.id   AF-A0A353CYI8-F1
#
_cell.length_a   1.000
_cell.length_b   1.000
_cell.length_c   1.000
_cell.angle_alpha   90.00
_cell.angle_beta   90.00
_cell.angle_gamma   90.00
#
_symmetry.space_group_name_H-M   'P 1'
#
loop_
_entity.id
_entity.type
_entity.pdbx_description
1 polymer ?
#
loop_
_entity_poly.entity_id
_entity_poly.type
_entity_poly.pdbx_seq_one_letter_code
_entity_poly.pdbx_strand_id
1 'polypeptide(L)'
;MADTNKEKQFEQLPTRYGSIDVPPRPPENQPIYEPPVHETPDISEYDLPYIQNQIQEELEVRFGSEVKLERPPDHIDSDYAVRLFKPLAEAGPEVVDQKINELVASLSDESVVKGLSLEGPYLNIKLNPEVVGTSVIRTIEAMGEKYGSFNAGDGATVIFDTSSPNIAKQMTVAHLRSTVIGETLGRLYQNCGYRVIRDNHLGDWGSQFGILGHAYELWGDQVPELREGGDPIKGLLELYVRINSEIEDEEAV
;
A
#
# COMPACT_ATOMS: atom_id res chain seq x y z
N MET A 1 -8.46 -57.55 17.52
CA MET A 1 -9.38 -57.18 18.62
C MET A 1 -8.85 -55.86 19.15
N ALA A 2 -9.39 -54.75 18.62
CA ALA A 2 -8.98 -53.41 18.97
C ALA A 2 -9.82 -52.92 20.15
N ASP A 3 -9.15 -52.27 21.09
CA ASP A 3 -9.60 -51.93 22.43
C ASP A 3 -10.64 -50.79 22.40
N THR A 4 -11.92 -51.14 22.46
CA THR A 4 -13.10 -50.23 22.45
C THR A 4 -13.27 -49.40 23.73
N ASN A 5 -12.20 -49.19 24.50
CA ASN A 5 -12.28 -48.56 25.84
C ASN A 5 -11.80 -47.11 25.89
N LYS A 6 -11.29 -46.53 24.78
CA LYS A 6 -10.86 -45.12 24.73
C LYS A 6 -11.97 -44.13 24.33
N GLU A 7 -13.02 -44.57 23.64
CA GLU A 7 -14.12 -43.68 23.21
C GLU A 7 -15.08 -43.30 24.35
N LYS A 8 -15.09 -44.04 25.47
CA LYS A 8 -16.01 -43.80 26.59
C LYS A 8 -15.51 -42.81 27.65
N GLN A 9 -14.28 -42.29 27.53
CA GLN A 9 -13.75 -41.33 28.49
C GLN A 9 -14.09 -39.86 28.17
N PHE A 10 -14.52 -39.54 26.94
CA PHE A 10 -14.89 -38.18 26.54
C PHE A 10 -16.35 -37.80 26.82
N GLU A 11 -17.23 -38.77 27.09
CA GLU A 11 -18.66 -38.52 27.41
C GLU A 11 -18.91 -38.10 28.87
N GLN A 12 -17.89 -38.17 29.74
CA GLN A 12 -18.04 -37.89 31.18
C GLN A 12 -17.39 -36.57 31.64
N LEU A 13 -16.92 -35.73 30.70
CA LEU A 13 -16.53 -34.38 31.07
C LEU A 13 -17.79 -33.57 31.42
N PRO A 14 -17.89 -33.00 32.64
CA PRO A 14 -19.05 -32.19 33.00
C PRO A 14 -19.12 -30.99 32.05
N THR A 15 -20.23 -30.89 31.30
CA THR A 15 -20.60 -29.69 30.54
C THR A 15 -20.93 -28.56 31.51
N ARG A 16 -19.90 -28.00 32.14
CA ARG A 16 -19.97 -26.76 32.93
C ARG A 16 -19.81 -25.51 32.07
N TYR A 17 -20.14 -25.59 30.78
CA TYR A 17 -20.47 -24.37 30.05
C TYR A 17 -21.88 -23.97 30.49
N GLY A 18 -21.95 -23.13 31.53
CA GLY A 18 -23.10 -22.23 31.66
C GLY A 18 -23.30 -21.53 30.32
N SER A 19 -24.56 -21.25 29.96
CA SER A 19 -24.92 -20.60 28.70
C SER A 19 -23.91 -19.52 28.35
N ILE A 20 -23.07 -19.77 27.32
CA ILE A 20 -22.21 -18.73 26.77
C ILE A 20 -23.18 -17.67 26.30
N ASP A 21 -23.17 -16.52 26.97
CA ASP A 21 -23.99 -15.38 26.62
C ASP A 21 -23.43 -14.85 25.30
N VAL A 22 -23.91 -15.42 24.19
CA VAL A 22 -23.52 -14.99 22.86
C VAL A 22 -23.99 -13.55 22.77
N PRO A 23 -23.08 -12.56 22.63
CA PRO A 23 -23.50 -11.17 22.55
C PRO A 23 -24.52 -11.05 21.42
N PRO A 24 -25.61 -10.30 21.62
CA PRO A 24 -26.65 -10.16 20.61
C PRO A 24 -26.01 -9.68 19.32
N ARG A 25 -26.39 -10.32 18.20
CA ARG A 25 -25.94 -9.90 16.86
C ARG A 25 -26.12 -8.39 16.76
N PRO A 26 -25.09 -7.62 16.36
CA PRO A 26 -25.25 -6.19 16.18
C PRO A 26 -26.44 -5.91 15.25
N PRO A 27 -27.23 -4.86 15.52
CA PRO A 27 -28.44 -4.58 14.75
C PRO A 27 -28.12 -4.47 13.26
N GLU A 28 -28.97 -5.06 12.40
CA GLU A 28 -28.81 -5.05 10.93
C GLU A 28 -28.67 -3.64 10.33
N ASN A 29 -29.07 -2.60 11.07
CA ASN A 29 -29.01 -1.20 10.68
C ASN A 29 -27.90 -0.39 11.40
N GLN A 30 -26.85 -1.03 11.93
CA GLN A 30 -25.66 -0.26 12.27
C GLN A 30 -25.14 0.40 10.99
N PRO A 31 -24.84 1.72 11.01
CA PRO A 31 -24.24 2.35 9.86
C PRO A 31 -22.96 1.60 9.54
N ILE A 32 -22.91 0.98 8.36
CA ILE A 32 -21.66 0.47 7.79
C ILE A 32 -20.73 1.68 7.79
N TYR A 33 -19.55 1.55 8.39
CA TYR A 33 -18.57 2.61 8.34
C TYR A 33 -18.35 2.98 6.87
N GLU A 34 -18.78 4.18 6.49
CA GLU A 34 -18.53 4.75 5.17
C GLU A 34 -17.31 5.67 5.31
N PRO A 35 -16.13 5.26 4.81
CA PRO A 35 -14.97 6.13 4.81
C PRO A 35 -15.28 7.39 3.98
N PRO A 36 -14.81 8.57 4.41
CA PRO A 36 -14.98 9.79 3.63
C PRO A 36 -14.29 9.66 2.26
N VAL A 37 -15.00 10.07 1.21
CA VAL A 37 -14.43 10.27 -0.13
C VAL A 37 -13.89 11.69 -0.18
N HIS A 38 -12.60 11.83 -0.48
CA HIS A 38 -11.97 13.14 -0.61
C HIS A 38 -12.05 13.59 -2.07
N GLU A 39 -12.44 14.85 -2.31
CA GLU A 39 -12.28 15.47 -3.62
C GLU A 39 -10.79 15.53 -3.96
N THR A 40 -10.42 14.85 -5.05
CA THR A 40 -9.05 14.72 -5.52
C THR A 40 -8.91 15.33 -6.91
N PRO A 41 -7.84 16.07 -7.19
CA PRO A 41 -7.61 16.70 -8.48
C PRO A 41 -7.29 15.65 -9.57
N ASP A 42 -7.47 16.03 -10.82
CA ASP A 42 -7.06 15.21 -11.96
C ASP A 42 -5.53 15.20 -12.09
N ILE A 43 -4.93 14.09 -12.52
CA ILE A 43 -3.47 13.99 -12.69
C ILE A 43 -2.92 15.00 -13.70
N SER A 44 -3.75 15.43 -14.66
CA SER A 44 -3.43 16.47 -15.64
C SER A 44 -3.34 17.88 -15.03
N GLU A 45 -3.82 18.08 -13.79
CA GLU A 45 -3.65 19.34 -13.05
C GLU A 45 -2.21 19.52 -12.52
N TYR A 46 -1.38 18.47 -12.55
CA TYR A 46 0.02 18.54 -12.14
C TYR A 46 0.92 18.98 -13.29
N ASP A 47 1.88 19.86 -12.99
CA ASP A 47 2.76 20.48 -13.97
C ASP A 47 3.57 19.44 -14.77
N LEU A 48 4.20 18.46 -14.10
CA LEU A 48 5.07 17.50 -14.78
C LEU A 48 4.31 16.57 -15.73
N PRO A 49 3.20 15.92 -15.33
CA PRO A 49 2.35 15.18 -16.26
C PRO A 49 1.82 16.03 -17.42
N TYR A 50 1.38 17.26 -17.14
CA TYR A 50 0.93 18.19 -18.17
C TYR A 50 2.04 18.50 -19.18
N ILE A 51 3.23 18.89 -18.70
CA ILE A 51 4.41 19.18 -19.52
C ILE A 51 4.82 17.96 -20.35
N GLN A 52 4.85 16.78 -19.72
CA GLN A 52 5.18 15.53 -20.39
C GLN A 52 4.22 15.25 -21.55
N ASN A 53 2.91 15.41 -21.34
CA ASN A 53 1.90 15.22 -22.38
C ASN A 53 2.06 16.24 -23.52
N GLN A 54 2.29 17.51 -23.21
CA GLN A 54 2.50 18.54 -24.23
C GLN A 54 3.76 18.28 -25.07
N ILE A 55 4.86 17.86 -24.43
CA ILE A 55 6.09 17.48 -25.15
C ILE A 55 5.82 16.25 -26.01
N GLN A 56 5.14 15.23 -25.49
CA GLN A 56 4.78 14.03 -26.24
C GLN A 56 3.94 14.37 -27.49
N GLU A 57 2.90 15.18 -27.35
CA GLU A 57 2.04 15.62 -28.46
C GLU A 57 2.84 16.36 -29.56
N GLU A 58 3.70 17.30 -29.17
CA GLU A 58 4.52 18.05 -30.12
C GLU A 58 5.52 17.14 -30.88
N LEU A 59 6.07 16.14 -30.20
CA LEU A 59 6.96 15.15 -30.81
C LEU A 59 6.20 14.24 -31.78
N GLU A 60 4.99 13.81 -31.45
CA GLU A 60 4.15 12.99 -32.33
C GLU A 60 3.77 13.74 -33.61
N VAL A 61 3.46 15.03 -33.51
CA VAL A 61 3.17 15.88 -34.68
C VAL A 61 4.37 15.95 -35.62
N ARG A 62 5.59 16.02 -35.08
CA ARG A 62 6.81 16.22 -35.88
C ARG A 62 7.46 14.94 -36.39
N PHE A 63 7.44 13.89 -35.58
CA PHE A 63 8.18 12.65 -35.81
C PHE A 63 7.27 11.42 -35.94
N GLY A 64 5.95 11.58 -35.78
CA GLY A 64 4.96 10.52 -35.92
C GLY A 64 4.57 9.87 -34.59
N SER A 65 3.39 9.28 -34.53
CA SER A 65 2.73 8.75 -33.31
C SER A 65 3.45 7.59 -32.61
N GLU A 66 4.52 7.04 -33.18
CA GLU A 66 5.27 5.93 -32.59
C GLU A 66 6.42 6.39 -31.68
N VAL A 67 6.77 7.67 -31.73
CA VAL A 67 7.78 8.21 -30.82
C VAL A 67 7.24 8.23 -29.40
N LYS A 68 8.09 7.88 -28.44
CA LYS A 68 7.71 7.83 -27.03
C LYS A 68 8.75 8.55 -26.19
N LEU A 69 8.26 9.45 -25.35
CA LEU A 69 9.05 10.10 -24.32
C LEU A 69 9.35 9.10 -23.19
N GLU A 70 10.63 8.90 -22.91
CA GLU A 70 11.12 8.02 -21.86
C GLU A 70 12.06 8.77 -20.93
N ARG A 71 12.25 8.25 -19.71
CA ARG A 71 13.31 8.75 -18.82
C ARG A 71 14.65 8.14 -19.28
N PRO A 72 15.68 8.95 -19.55
CA PRO A 72 17.00 8.45 -19.93
C PRO A 72 17.70 7.75 -18.75
N PRO A 73 18.72 6.92 -19.02
CA PRO A 73 19.62 6.41 -17.99
C PRO A 73 20.27 7.54 -17.17
N ASP A 74 20.53 7.30 -15.88
CA ASP A 74 21.03 8.32 -14.94
C ASP A 74 22.36 9.00 -15.33
N HIS A 75 23.14 8.42 -16.25
CA HIS A 75 24.42 8.98 -16.71
C HIS A 75 24.27 9.97 -17.88
N ILE A 76 23.07 10.12 -18.44
CA ILE A 76 22.77 11.08 -19.51
C ILE A 76 22.20 12.34 -18.88
N ASP A 77 22.82 13.50 -19.13
CA ASP A 77 22.40 14.80 -18.58
C ASP A 77 21.16 15.36 -19.30
N SER A 78 20.02 14.72 -19.12
CA SER A 78 18.72 15.13 -19.67
C SER A 78 17.56 14.61 -18.81
N ASP A 79 16.42 15.29 -18.87
CA ASP A 79 15.21 14.93 -18.10
C ASP A 79 14.39 13.87 -18.84
N TYR A 80 14.33 13.98 -20.17
CA TYR A 80 13.65 13.04 -21.04
C TYR A 80 14.48 12.70 -22.27
N ALA A 81 14.17 11.56 -22.89
CA ALA A 81 14.74 11.14 -24.17
C ALA A 81 13.69 10.50 -25.06
N VAL A 82 13.91 10.60 -26.37
CA VAL A 82 13.05 10.02 -27.41
C VAL A 82 13.90 9.25 -28.39
N ARG A 83 13.44 8.05 -28.76
CA ARG A 83 14.08 7.23 -29.78
C ARG A 83 13.55 7.61 -31.16
N LEU A 84 14.45 8.04 -32.05
CA LEU A 84 14.13 8.48 -33.41
C LEU A 84 14.52 7.47 -34.51
N PHE A 85 14.64 6.17 -34.18
CA PHE A 85 15.05 5.13 -35.13
C PHE A 85 14.23 5.12 -36.43
N LYS A 86 12.90 5.12 -36.31
CA LYS A 86 11.99 5.10 -37.47
C LYS A 86 11.99 6.44 -38.23
N PRO A 87 11.85 7.62 -37.56
CA PRO A 87 12.01 8.91 -38.22
C PRO A 87 13.33 9.04 -39.00
N LEU A 88 14.44 8.57 -38.44
CA LEU A 88 15.74 8.58 -39.10
C LEU A 88 15.80 7.61 -40.29
N ALA A 89 15.19 6.44 -40.18
CA ALA A 89 15.15 5.47 -41.27
C ALA A 89 14.27 5.92 -42.44
N GLU A 90 13.15 6.61 -42.16
CA GLU A 90 12.17 7.03 -43.18
C GLU A 90 12.53 8.37 -43.84
N ALA A 91 12.93 9.37 -43.05
CA ALA A 91 13.18 10.73 -43.53
C ALA A 91 14.68 11.01 -43.77
N GLY A 92 15.57 10.22 -43.17
CA GLY A 92 17.02 10.46 -43.21
C GLY A 92 17.49 11.49 -42.17
N PRO A 93 18.81 11.50 -41.87
CA PRO A 93 19.39 12.35 -40.83
C PRO A 93 19.21 13.84 -41.10
N GLU A 94 19.40 14.31 -42.34
CA GLU A 94 19.31 15.73 -42.70
C GLU A 94 17.94 16.35 -42.38
N VAL A 95 16.86 15.61 -42.65
CA VAL A 95 15.49 16.08 -42.39
C VAL A 95 15.19 16.10 -40.89
N VAL A 96 15.67 15.09 -40.15
CA VAL A 96 15.50 15.04 -38.69
C VAL A 96 16.29 16.16 -38.01
N ASP A 97 17.54 16.38 -38.42
CA ASP A 97 18.38 17.48 -37.93
C ASP A 97 17.73 18.83 -38.20
N GLN A 98 17.17 19.04 -39.40
CA GLN A 98 16.46 20.27 -39.73
C GLN A 98 15.27 20.49 -38.77
N LYS A 99 14.42 19.48 -38.55
CA LYS A 99 13.26 19.58 -37.65
C LYS A 99 13.68 19.92 -36.21
N ILE A 100 14.79 19.35 -35.73
CA ILE A 100 15.32 19.62 -34.40
C ILE A 100 15.90 21.04 -34.31
N ASN A 101 16.63 21.48 -35.33
CA ASN A 101 17.16 22.84 -35.37
C ASN A 101 16.05 23.90 -35.40
N GLU A 102 14.95 23.64 -36.12
CA GLU A 102 13.75 24.49 -36.10
C GLU A 102 13.12 24.55 -34.69
N LEU A 103 13.04 23.42 -33.99
CA LEU A 103 12.59 23.38 -32.60
C LEU A 103 13.50 24.21 -31.69
N VAL A 104 14.81 23.99 -31.74
CA VAL A 104 15.80 24.73 -30.94
C VAL A 104 15.70 26.23 -31.21
N ALA A 105 15.53 26.64 -32.47
CA ALA A 105 15.37 28.05 -32.84
C ALA A 105 14.06 28.68 -32.35
N SER A 106 13.03 27.87 -32.06
CA SER A 106 11.76 28.33 -31.52
C SER A 106 11.75 28.47 -29.99
N LEU A 107 12.75 27.91 -29.30
CA LEU A 107 12.86 28.00 -27.84
C LEU A 107 13.21 29.43 -27.41
N SER A 108 12.44 29.93 -26.46
CA SER A 108 12.70 31.17 -25.72
C SER A 108 13.26 30.87 -24.33
N ASP A 109 13.82 31.88 -23.65
CA ASP A 109 14.28 31.75 -22.25
C ASP A 109 13.15 31.36 -21.28
N GLU A 110 11.90 31.66 -21.65
CA GLU A 110 10.68 31.34 -20.89
C GLU A 110 10.09 29.96 -21.25
N SER A 111 10.71 29.24 -22.20
CA SER A 111 10.24 27.93 -22.62
C SER A 111 10.46 26.88 -21.53
N VAL A 112 9.52 25.94 -21.44
CA VAL A 112 9.59 24.78 -20.54
C VAL A 112 10.78 23.87 -20.89
N VAL A 113 11.13 23.79 -22.17
CA VAL A 113 12.33 23.09 -22.64
C VAL A 113 13.48 24.10 -22.72
N LYS A 114 14.57 23.81 -22.00
CA LYS A 114 15.81 24.60 -22.01
C LYS A 114 16.71 24.25 -23.19
N GLY A 115 16.69 22.99 -23.62
CA GLY A 115 17.54 22.55 -24.70
C GLY A 115 17.20 21.15 -25.20
N LEU A 116 17.62 20.91 -26.44
CA LEU A 116 17.51 19.65 -27.14
C LEU A 116 18.91 19.25 -27.64
N SER A 117 19.30 17.99 -27.48
CA SER A 117 20.52 17.46 -28.08
C SER A 117 20.25 16.15 -28.80
N LEU A 118 20.81 16.00 -30.00
CA LEU A 118 20.74 14.75 -30.76
C LEU A 118 22.03 13.97 -30.56
N GLU A 119 21.92 12.76 -29.99
CA GLU A 119 23.03 11.84 -29.77
C GLU A 119 22.73 10.51 -30.46
N GLY A 120 23.23 10.37 -31.69
CA GLY A 120 22.90 9.23 -32.54
C GLY A 120 21.39 9.17 -32.80
N PRO A 121 20.69 8.06 -32.47
CA PRO A 121 19.25 7.94 -32.67
C PRO A 121 18.40 8.49 -31.52
N TYR A 122 18.99 9.17 -30.54
CA TYR A 122 18.29 9.67 -29.36
C TYR A 122 18.21 11.19 -29.36
N LEU A 123 17.00 11.73 -29.22
CA LEU A 123 16.77 13.13 -28.93
C LEU A 123 16.62 13.28 -27.42
N ASN A 124 17.61 13.89 -26.78
CA ASN A 124 17.62 14.21 -25.37
C ASN A 124 17.00 15.59 -25.15
N ILE A 125 16.16 15.71 -24.13
CA ILE A 125 15.36 16.90 -23.82
C ILE A 125 15.67 17.32 -22.39
N LYS A 126 16.11 18.58 -22.24
CA LYS A 126 16.39 19.19 -20.94
C LYS A 126 15.36 20.25 -20.64
N LEU A 127 14.68 20.12 -19.51
CA LEU A 127 13.70 21.08 -19.03
C LEU A 127 14.40 22.33 -18.49
N ASN A 128 13.65 23.42 -18.45
CA ASN A 128 14.07 24.66 -17.82
C ASN A 128 13.73 24.61 -16.32
N PRO A 129 14.74 24.45 -15.43
CA PRO A 129 14.48 24.27 -14.01
C PRO A 129 13.86 25.51 -13.36
N GLU A 130 14.12 26.71 -13.89
CA GLU A 130 13.56 27.95 -13.33
C GLU A 130 12.06 28.06 -13.65
N VAL A 131 11.68 27.80 -14.90
CA VAL A 131 10.28 27.82 -15.36
C VAL A 131 9.50 26.69 -14.70
N VAL A 132 9.97 25.45 -14.81
CA VAL A 132 9.29 24.27 -14.27
C VAL A 132 9.24 24.32 -12.74
N GLY A 133 10.35 24.65 -12.09
CA GLY A 133 10.42 24.75 -10.64
C GLY A 133 9.48 25.82 -10.08
N THR A 134 9.42 27.00 -10.72
CA THR A 134 8.49 28.06 -10.32
C THR A 134 7.02 27.61 -10.45
N SER A 135 6.68 26.91 -11.54
CA SER A 135 5.34 26.39 -11.76
C SER A 135 4.95 25.35 -10.70
N VAL A 136 5.81 24.34 -10.49
CA VAL A 136 5.59 23.28 -9.49
C VAL A 136 5.46 23.85 -8.08
N ILE A 137 6.30 24.81 -7.68
CA ILE A 137 6.21 25.43 -6.35
C ILE A 137 4.87 26.15 -6.18
N ARG A 138 4.40 26.89 -7.20
CA ARG A 138 3.08 27.55 -7.15
C ARG A 138 1.94 26.53 -7.04
N THR A 139 2.04 25.42 -7.75
CA THR A 139 1.06 24.32 -7.65
C THR A 139 1.07 23.70 -6.25
N ILE A 140 2.24 23.45 -5.66
CA ILE A 140 2.37 22.98 -4.28
C ILE A 140 1.72 23.97 -3.29
N GLU A 141 2.01 25.26 -3.43
CA GLU A 141 1.43 26.30 -2.57
C GLU A 141 -0.09 26.40 -2.72
N ALA A 142 -0.61 26.30 -3.95
CA ALA A 142 -2.04 26.36 -4.22
C ALA A 142 -2.80 25.13 -3.70
N MET A 143 -2.21 23.93 -3.81
CA MET A 143 -2.83 22.67 -3.39
C MET A 143 -2.65 22.38 -1.89
N GLY A 144 -1.58 22.87 -1.27
CA GLY A 144 -1.26 22.65 0.13
C GLY A 144 -1.17 21.15 0.48
N GLU A 145 -1.91 20.72 1.50
CA GLU A 145 -1.95 19.32 1.95
C GLU A 145 -2.50 18.35 0.89
N LYS A 146 -3.19 18.85 -0.14
CA LYS A 146 -3.71 18.02 -1.25
C LYS A 146 -2.68 17.74 -2.34
N TYR A 147 -1.51 18.38 -2.30
CA TYR A 147 -0.46 18.11 -3.28
C TYR A 147 -0.02 16.64 -3.20
N GLY A 148 0.01 15.95 -4.36
CA GLY A 148 0.27 14.51 -4.46
C GLY A 148 -0.98 13.62 -4.28
N SER A 149 -2.18 14.20 -4.19
CA SER A 149 -3.45 13.46 -4.25
C SER A 149 -4.03 13.50 -5.66
N PHE A 150 -4.61 12.40 -6.15
CA PHE A 150 -5.23 12.38 -7.49
C PHE A 150 -6.29 11.29 -7.58
N ASN A 151 -7.34 11.50 -8.38
CA ASN A 151 -8.50 10.60 -8.41
C ASN A 151 -8.28 9.34 -9.27
N ALA A 152 -7.33 8.47 -8.91
CA ALA A 152 -7.16 7.19 -9.61
C ALA A 152 -8.20 6.12 -9.23
N GLY A 153 -8.74 6.22 -8.01
CA GLY A 153 -9.71 5.26 -7.48
C GLY A 153 -11.12 5.46 -8.00
N ASP A 154 -11.49 6.68 -8.39
CA ASP A 154 -12.85 7.03 -8.85
C ASP A 154 -13.96 6.51 -7.90
N GLY A 155 -13.71 6.61 -6.59
CA GLY A 155 -14.61 6.11 -5.55
C GLY A 155 -14.64 4.58 -5.39
N ALA A 156 -13.82 3.83 -6.12
CA ALA A 156 -13.70 2.38 -5.96
C ALA A 156 -13.30 2.01 -4.54
N THR A 157 -13.79 0.86 -4.08
CA THR A 157 -13.55 0.39 -2.71
C THR A 157 -12.40 -0.60 -2.68
N VAL A 158 -11.46 -0.39 -1.77
CA VAL A 158 -10.37 -1.32 -1.48
C VAL A 158 -10.42 -1.70 -0.01
N ILE A 159 -10.26 -2.99 0.25
CA ILE A 159 -10.18 -3.57 1.58
C ILE A 159 -8.73 -3.98 1.82
N PHE A 160 -8.13 -3.48 2.89
CA PHE A 160 -6.84 -3.96 3.38
C PHE A 160 -7.08 -4.74 4.67
N ASP A 161 -6.80 -6.04 4.65
CA ASP A 161 -6.61 -6.84 5.86
C ASP A 161 -5.18 -6.64 6.35
N THR A 162 -5.05 -6.09 7.57
CA THR A 162 -3.78 -5.60 8.10
C THR A 162 -3.59 -6.04 9.54
N SER A 163 -2.34 -6.26 9.93
CA SER A 163 -1.96 -6.82 11.23
C SER A 163 -2.38 -8.29 11.38
N SER A 164 -3.69 -8.55 11.46
CA SER A 164 -4.33 -9.87 11.51
C SER A 164 -3.62 -10.85 12.47
N PRO A 165 -3.29 -10.44 13.71
CA PRO A 165 -2.48 -11.25 14.58
C PRO A 165 -3.27 -12.43 15.15
N ASN A 166 -2.56 -13.48 15.54
CA ASN A 166 -3.13 -14.49 16.40
C ASN A 166 -3.19 -13.94 17.84
N ILE A 167 -4.40 -13.74 18.37
CA ILE A 167 -4.60 -13.12 19.70
C ILE A 167 -4.20 -14.04 20.85
N ALA A 168 -3.99 -15.33 20.59
CA ALA A 168 -3.50 -16.29 21.58
C ALA A 168 -1.97 -16.30 21.70
N LYS A 169 -1.27 -15.41 21.01
CA LYS A 169 0.19 -15.25 21.05
C LYS A 169 0.60 -13.84 21.41
N GLN A 170 1.80 -13.73 21.97
CA GLN A 170 2.38 -12.43 22.27
C GLN A 170 2.65 -11.64 20.98
N MET A 171 2.15 -10.40 20.96
CA MET A 171 2.48 -9.44 19.92
C MET A 171 3.92 -8.97 20.04
N THR A 172 4.76 -9.35 19.08
CA THR A 172 6.16 -8.89 18.94
C THR A 172 6.31 -7.80 17.88
N VAL A 173 7.49 -7.18 17.82
CA VAL A 173 7.87 -6.18 16.79
C VAL A 173 7.72 -6.70 15.35
N ALA A 174 7.74 -8.01 15.13
CA ALA A 174 7.53 -8.58 13.81
C ALA A 174 6.13 -8.25 13.25
N HIS A 175 5.10 -8.16 14.10
CA HIS A 175 3.73 -7.81 13.69
C HIS A 175 3.58 -6.35 13.26
N LEU A 176 4.48 -5.46 13.72
CA LEU A 176 4.48 -4.05 13.34
C LEU A 176 4.62 -3.89 11.82
N ARG A 177 5.32 -4.81 11.15
CA ARG A 177 5.52 -4.77 9.69
C ARG A 177 4.20 -4.78 8.93
N SER A 178 3.33 -5.76 9.22
CA SER A 178 2.02 -5.88 8.56
C SER A 178 1.15 -4.67 8.85
N THR A 179 1.13 -4.23 10.12
CA THR A 179 0.36 -3.05 10.54
C THR A 179 0.81 -1.77 9.83
N VAL A 180 2.10 -1.47 9.82
CA VAL A 180 2.63 -0.21 9.23
C VAL A 180 2.50 -0.21 7.71
N ILE A 181 2.81 -1.33 7.05
CA ILE A 181 2.67 -1.44 5.59
C ILE A 181 1.20 -1.28 5.20
N GLY A 182 0.30 -1.99 5.89
CA GLY A 182 -1.14 -1.93 5.65
C GLY A 182 -1.70 -0.52 5.83
N GLU A 183 -1.35 0.17 6.92
CA GLU A 183 -1.79 1.54 7.16
C GLU A 183 -1.20 2.54 6.15
N THR A 184 0.07 2.35 5.75
CA THR A 184 0.71 3.20 4.74
C THR A 184 0.00 3.07 3.39
N LEU A 185 -0.30 1.84 2.97
CA LEU A 185 -1.06 1.58 1.74
C LEU A 185 -2.47 2.13 1.84
N GLY A 186 -3.14 1.94 2.98
CA GLY A 186 -4.48 2.50 3.21
C GLY A 186 -4.52 4.02 3.09
N ARG A 187 -3.52 4.72 3.64
CA ARG A 187 -3.38 6.19 3.47
C ARG A 187 -3.11 6.57 2.03
N LEU A 188 -2.21 5.87 1.35
CA LEU A 188 -1.89 6.12 -0.06
C LEU A 188 -3.13 5.99 -0.95
N TYR A 189 -3.86 4.89 -0.82
CA TYR A 189 -5.07 4.64 -1.61
C TYR A 189 -6.16 5.65 -1.29
N GLN A 190 -6.32 6.04 -0.02
CA GLN A 190 -7.27 7.09 0.35
C GLN A 190 -6.89 8.44 -0.28
N ASN A 191 -5.59 8.74 -0.36
CA ASN A 191 -5.08 9.93 -1.06
C ASN A 191 -5.23 9.84 -2.60
N CYS A 192 -5.40 8.62 -3.13
CA CYS A 192 -5.66 8.37 -4.54
C CYS A 192 -7.16 8.25 -4.89
N GLY A 193 -8.06 8.72 -4.00
CA GLY A 193 -9.51 8.75 -4.27
C GLY A 193 -10.25 7.43 -4.04
N TYR A 194 -9.62 6.43 -3.41
CA TYR A 194 -10.29 5.17 -3.07
C TYR A 194 -11.07 5.27 -1.76
N ARG A 195 -12.18 4.55 -1.68
CA ARG A 195 -12.87 4.24 -0.42
C ARG A 195 -12.13 3.10 0.28
N VAL A 196 -11.38 3.40 1.33
CA VAL A 196 -10.52 2.43 2.01
C VAL A 196 -11.19 1.85 3.26
N ILE A 197 -11.38 0.54 3.27
CA ILE A 197 -11.80 -0.23 4.45
C ILE A 197 -10.56 -0.91 5.04
N ARG A 198 -10.36 -0.74 6.35
CA ARG A 198 -9.30 -1.38 7.11
C ARG A 198 -9.92 -2.51 7.91
N ASP A 199 -9.56 -3.73 7.57
CA ASP A 199 -9.93 -4.92 8.32
C ASP A 199 -8.73 -5.40 9.15
N ASN A 200 -9.04 -5.96 10.31
CA ASN A 200 -8.06 -6.63 11.14
C ASN A 200 -8.65 -8.01 11.45
N HIS A 201 -8.39 -8.95 10.54
CA HIS A 201 -8.93 -10.29 10.64
C HIS A 201 -8.19 -11.09 11.72
N LEU A 202 -8.66 -10.96 12.97
CA LEU A 202 -8.01 -11.57 14.12
C LEU A 202 -7.95 -13.09 13.97
N GLY A 203 -6.78 -13.66 14.26
CA GLY A 203 -6.62 -15.10 14.44
C GLY A 203 -7.15 -15.53 15.81
N ASP A 204 -8.46 -15.45 16.00
CA ASP A 204 -9.19 -15.74 17.24
C ASP A 204 -9.79 -17.16 17.29
N TRP A 205 -9.58 -17.94 16.22
CA TRP A 205 -10.06 -19.31 16.13
C TRP A 205 -8.95 -20.28 15.69
N GLY A 206 -8.89 -21.45 16.35
CA GLY A 206 -7.94 -22.53 16.04
C GLY A 206 -7.21 -23.08 17.25
N SER A 207 -6.29 -24.03 17.05
CA SER A 207 -5.64 -24.77 18.13
C SER A 207 -4.90 -23.87 19.12
N GLN A 208 -4.26 -22.80 18.66
CA GLN A 208 -3.55 -21.87 19.55
C GLN A 208 -4.49 -21.15 20.51
N PHE A 209 -5.68 -20.75 20.03
CA PHE A 209 -6.71 -20.17 20.88
C PHE A 209 -7.30 -21.20 21.85
N GLY A 210 -7.54 -22.43 21.37
CA GLY A 210 -8.00 -23.54 22.21
C GLY A 210 -7.03 -23.92 23.32
N ILE A 211 -5.72 -23.98 23.01
CA ILE A 211 -4.66 -24.25 24.00
C ILE A 211 -4.67 -23.17 25.08
N LEU A 212 -4.70 -21.89 24.71
CA LEU A 212 -4.74 -20.81 25.69
C LEU A 212 -6.04 -20.84 26.52
N GLY A 213 -7.18 -21.15 25.89
CA GLY A 213 -8.45 -21.36 26.59
C GLY A 213 -8.37 -22.49 27.61
N HIS A 214 -7.72 -23.61 27.26
CA HIS A 214 -7.51 -24.72 28.18
C HIS A 214 -6.58 -24.34 29.34
N ALA A 215 -5.50 -23.60 29.08
CA ALA A 215 -4.63 -23.06 30.15
C ALA A 215 -5.42 -22.17 31.13
N TYR A 216 -6.33 -21.36 30.60
CA TYR A 216 -7.21 -20.52 31.40
C TYR A 216 -8.15 -21.36 32.29
N GLU A 217 -8.74 -22.44 31.76
CA GLU A 217 -9.57 -23.36 32.56
C GLU A 217 -8.78 -24.05 33.67
N LEU A 218 -7.52 -24.44 33.41
CA LEU A 218 -6.68 -25.14 34.39
C LEU A 218 -6.14 -24.22 35.49
N TRP A 219 -5.69 -23.01 35.12
CA TRP A 219 -4.88 -22.16 36.00
C TRP A 219 -5.32 -20.70 36.08
N GLY A 220 -6.36 -20.29 35.36
CA GLY A 220 -6.81 -18.89 35.30
C GLY A 220 -7.08 -18.28 36.69
N ASP A 221 -7.72 -19.04 37.59
CA ASP A 221 -8.00 -18.61 38.97
C ASP A 221 -6.74 -18.41 39.82
N GLN A 222 -5.62 -19.04 39.42
CA GLN A 222 -4.34 -19.01 40.13
C GLN A 222 -3.50 -17.81 39.72
N VAL A 223 -3.79 -17.18 38.58
CA VAL A 223 -3.05 -16.04 38.03
C VAL A 223 -3.65 -14.72 38.56
N PRO A 224 -2.95 -13.99 39.45
CA PRO A 224 -3.47 -12.74 40.03
C PRO A 224 -3.80 -11.67 38.98
N GLU A 225 -3.02 -11.61 37.90
CA GLU A 225 -3.15 -10.69 36.78
C GLU A 225 -4.49 -10.82 36.02
N LEU A 226 -5.15 -11.98 36.09
CA LEU A 226 -6.46 -12.22 35.46
C LEU A 226 -7.64 -11.84 36.35
N ARG A 227 -7.38 -11.43 37.60
CA ARG A 227 -8.41 -10.98 38.54
C ARG A 227 -8.76 -9.51 38.30
N GLU A 228 -9.86 -9.08 38.91
CA GLU A 228 -10.33 -7.69 38.82
C GLU A 228 -9.23 -6.70 39.24
N GLY A 229 -8.98 -5.70 38.38
CA GLY A 229 -7.91 -4.71 38.58
C GLY A 229 -6.51 -5.17 38.19
N GLY A 230 -6.34 -6.39 37.68
CA GLY A 230 -5.08 -6.92 37.16
C GLY A 230 -4.72 -6.45 35.74
N ASP A 231 -3.65 -7.02 35.17
CA ASP A 231 -3.23 -6.85 33.78
C ASP A 231 -3.54 -8.13 32.98
N PRO A 232 -4.69 -8.21 32.30
CA PRO A 232 -5.10 -9.43 31.62
C PRO A 232 -4.13 -9.89 30.52
N ILE A 233 -3.43 -8.96 29.87
CA ILE A 233 -2.47 -9.28 28.81
C ILE A 233 -1.29 -10.02 29.41
N LYS A 234 -0.76 -9.51 30.53
CA LYS A 234 0.32 -10.17 31.26
C LYS A 234 -0.12 -11.54 31.79
N GLY A 235 -1.35 -11.64 32.33
CA GLY A 235 -1.89 -12.91 32.83
C GLY A 235 -2.06 -13.97 31.73
N LEU A 236 -2.59 -13.58 30.57
CA LEU A 236 -2.72 -14.49 29.42
C LEU A 236 -1.34 -14.90 28.87
N LEU A 237 -0.36 -14.00 28.90
CA LEU A 237 1.02 -14.33 28.52
C LEU A 237 1.65 -15.36 29.47
N GLU A 238 1.42 -15.23 30.78
CA GLU A 238 1.89 -16.20 31.76
C GLU A 238 1.30 -17.61 31.50
N LEU A 239 -0.02 -17.67 31.27
CA LEU A 239 -0.69 -18.92 30.91
C LEU A 239 -0.16 -19.50 29.59
N TYR A 240 0.05 -18.65 28.58
CA TYR A 240 0.62 -19.04 27.30
C TYR A 240 2.01 -19.66 27.48
N VAL A 241 2.91 -19.01 28.23
CA VAL A 241 4.27 -19.54 28.46
C VAL A 241 4.20 -20.88 29.20
N ARG A 242 3.42 -20.94 30.27
CA ARG A 242 3.29 -22.15 31.09
C ARG A 242 2.80 -23.35 30.26
N ILE A 243 1.71 -23.19 29.51
CA ILE A 243 1.14 -24.33 28.78
C ILE A 243 2.04 -24.81 27.64
N ASN A 244 2.74 -23.92 26.95
CA ASN A 244 3.68 -24.34 25.91
C ASN A 244 4.88 -25.09 26.51
N SER A 245 5.37 -24.69 27.69
CA SER A 245 6.43 -25.45 28.38
C SER A 245 5.97 -26.86 28.77
N GLU A 246 4.75 -27.03 29.27
CA GLU A 246 4.22 -28.37 29.60
C GLU A 246 4.05 -29.25 28.34
N ILE A 247 3.63 -28.67 27.20
CA ILE A 247 3.55 -29.38 25.92
C ILE A 247 4.94 -29.82 25.43
N GLU A 248 5.94 -28.94 25.48
CA GLU A 248 7.31 -29.25 25.07
C GLU A 248 7.92 -30.38 25.93
N ASP A 249 7.65 -30.38 27.24
CA ASP A 249 8.12 -31.42 28.16
C ASP A 249 7.46 -32.78 27.90
N GLU A 250 6.17 -32.82 27.53
CA GLU A 250 5.47 -34.07 27.17
C GLU A 250 5.94 -34.66 25.83
N GLU A 251 6.25 -33.82 24.84
CA GLU A 251 6.77 -34.28 23.53
C GLU A 251 8.22 -34.80 23.61
N ALA A 252 8.98 -34.43 24.64
CA ALA A 252 10.38 -34.83 24.83
C ALA A 252 10.57 -36.20 25.51
N VAL A 253 9.48 -36.84 25.98
CA VAL A 253 9.45 -38.12 26.72
C VAL A 253 8.99 -39.28 25.83
#